data_AF-A0A0S3EUI8-F1
#
_entry.id   AF-A0A0S3EUI8-F1
#
_cell.length_a   1.000
_cell.length_b   1.000
_cell.length_c   1.000
_cell.angle_alpha   90.00
_cell.angle_beta   90.00
_cell.angle_gamma   90.00
#
_symmetry.space_group_name_H-M   'P 1'
#
loop_
_entity.id
_entity.type
_entity.pdbx_description
1 polymer ?
#
loop_
_entity_poly.entity_id
_entity_poly.type
_entity_poly.pdbx_seq_one_letter_code
_entity_poly.pdbx_strand_id
1 'polypeptide(L)'
;MTGIPVQTGIPNGINTGQTPKHSLNLTGVYELELANGGGVTLSADWQYKSRYQLELNDDPAFSSETPGVLNGSISYRTPGDKWQFTVWGKNLTNKDVVIFGNDFRFFSYSFGEAFNPEVRISIPAQPPHG
;
A
#
# COMPACT_ATOMS: atom_id res chain seq x y z
N MET A 1 -20.81 35.28 -6.82
CA MET A 1 -19.54 34.60 -6.52
C MET A 1 -19.64 33.20 -7.12
N THR A 2 -19.20 33.06 -8.37
CA THR A 2 -19.31 31.83 -9.15
C THR A 2 -17.95 31.67 -9.82
N GLY A 3 -17.04 30.95 -9.17
CA GLY A 3 -15.61 31.04 -9.50
C GLY A 3 -14.79 29.81 -9.14
N ILE A 4 -15.44 28.65 -9.03
CA ILE A 4 -14.73 27.37 -8.92
C ILE A 4 -15.27 26.50 -10.07
N PRO A 5 -14.47 26.20 -11.09
CA PRO A 5 -14.83 25.24 -12.13
C PRO A 5 -15.28 23.94 -11.47
N VAL A 6 -16.36 23.30 -11.95
CA VAL A 6 -16.79 21.96 -11.48
C VAL A 6 -15.64 20.93 -11.49
N GLN A 7 -14.65 21.17 -12.35
CA GLN A 7 -13.41 20.40 -12.50
C GLN A 7 -12.40 20.55 -11.35
N THR A 8 -12.62 21.51 -10.43
CA THR A 8 -11.81 21.74 -9.22
C THR A 8 -12.55 21.40 -7.93
N GLY A 9 -13.85 21.06 -8.02
CA GLY A 9 -14.58 20.44 -6.92
C GLY A 9 -14.28 18.95 -6.88
N ILE A 10 -14.26 18.34 -5.68
CA ILE A 10 -14.16 16.89 -5.54
C ILE A 10 -15.34 16.25 -6.29
N PRO A 11 -15.12 15.48 -7.37
CA PRO A 11 -16.20 14.84 -8.09
C PRO A 11 -17.08 14.02 -7.14
N ASN A 12 -18.40 14.12 -7.28
CA ASN A 12 -19.30 13.26 -6.51
C ASN A 12 -19.17 11.83 -7.03
N GLY A 13 -18.87 10.88 -6.14
CA GLY A 13 -18.86 9.44 -6.46
C GLY A 13 -17.49 8.82 -6.77
N ILE A 14 -16.39 9.57 -6.72
CA ILE A 14 -15.04 8.99 -6.78
C ILE A 14 -14.59 8.49 -5.41
N ASN A 15 -13.78 7.43 -5.41
CA ASN A 15 -13.23 6.89 -4.17
C ASN A 15 -12.26 7.89 -3.54
N THR A 16 -12.31 8.02 -2.22
CA THR A 16 -11.30 8.77 -1.48
C THR A 16 -9.95 8.06 -1.62
N GLY A 17 -8.90 8.85 -1.84
CA GLY A 17 -7.53 8.34 -1.84
C GLY A 17 -7.19 7.62 -0.53
N GLN A 18 -6.27 6.66 -0.59
CA GLN A 18 -5.76 5.89 0.55
C GLN A 18 -6.83 5.12 1.33
N THR A 19 -7.97 4.81 0.71
CA THR A 19 -9.12 4.18 1.39
C THR A 19 -9.45 2.82 0.78
N PRO A 20 -8.71 1.75 1.13
CA PRO A 20 -9.05 0.40 0.68
C PRO A 20 -10.39 -0.06 1.26
N LYS A 21 -11.23 -0.64 0.41
CA LYS A 21 -12.55 -1.17 0.82
C LYS A 21 -12.43 -2.34 1.79
N HIS A 22 -11.41 -3.17 1.61
CA HIS A 22 -11.13 -4.32 2.46
C HIS A 22 -9.66 -4.34 2.86
N SER A 23 -9.41 -4.47 4.16
CA SER A 23 -8.07 -4.64 4.74
C SER A 23 -8.12 -5.75 5.77
N LEU A 24 -7.09 -6.60 5.80
CA LEU A 24 -6.97 -7.69 6.76
C LEU A 24 -5.50 -7.80 7.19
N ASN A 25 -5.27 -7.94 8.50
CA ASN A 25 -3.98 -8.26 9.07
C ASN A 25 -4.14 -9.50 9.95
N LEU A 26 -3.27 -10.48 9.77
CA LEU A 26 -3.27 -11.72 10.55
C LEU A 26 -1.87 -11.96 11.10
N THR A 27 -1.74 -12.05 12.41
CA THR A 27 -0.47 -12.31 13.09
C THR A 27 -0.59 -13.58 13.89
N GLY A 28 0.40 -14.47 13.77
CA GLY A 28 0.52 -15.69 14.54
C GLY A 28 1.87 -15.75 15.25
N VAL A 29 1.85 -16.16 16.51
CA VAL A 29 3.06 -16.44 17.30
C VAL A 29 2.90 -17.82 17.93
N TYR A 30 3.92 -18.64 17.82
CA TYR A 30 3.97 -19.95 18.43
C TYR A 30 5.25 -20.11 19.24
N GLU A 31 5.11 -20.51 20.49
CA GLU A 31 6.21 -20.73 21.42
C GLU A 31 6.32 -22.21 21.74
N LEU A 32 7.53 -22.74 21.57
CA LEU A 32 7.86 -24.13 21.84
C LEU A 32 8.96 -24.18 22.89
N GLU A 33 8.64 -24.73 24.05
CA GLU A 33 9.64 -25.10 25.05
C GLU A 33 10.31 -26.43 24.62
N LEU A 34 11.63 -26.44 24.64
CA LEU A 34 12.45 -27.60 24.27
C LEU A 34 12.81 -28.41 25.51
N ALA A 35 13.03 -29.72 25.32
CA ALA A 35 13.38 -30.64 26.41
C ALA A 35 14.69 -30.26 27.14
N ASN A 36 15.59 -29.50 26.50
CA ASN A 36 16.82 -29.00 27.12
C ASN A 36 16.62 -27.72 27.96
N GLY A 37 15.38 -27.22 28.09
CA GLY A 37 15.04 -25.99 28.80
C GLY A 37 15.27 -24.71 28.00
N GLY A 38 15.63 -24.81 26.72
CA GLY A 38 15.62 -23.68 25.78
C GLY A 38 14.24 -23.50 25.15
N GLY A 39 14.06 -22.42 24.39
CA GLY A 39 12.77 -22.12 23.73
C GLY A 39 12.94 -21.69 22.29
N VAL A 40 11.95 -21.98 21.45
CA VAL A 40 11.85 -21.46 20.08
C VAL A 40 10.55 -20.68 19.95
N THR A 41 10.65 -19.46 19.41
CA THR A 41 9.48 -18.64 19.04
C THR A 41 9.45 -18.48 17.54
N LEU A 42 8.33 -18.87 16.94
CA LEU A 42 8.01 -18.64 15.53
C LEU A 42 6.98 -17.52 15.45
N SER A 43 7.25 -16.51 14.63
CA SER A 43 6.32 -15.41 14.40
C SER A 43 6.09 -15.21 12.91
N ALA A 44 4.84 -14.98 12.53
CA ALA A 44 4.43 -14.65 11.17
C ALA A 44 3.39 -13.53 11.19
N ASP A 45 3.48 -12.61 10.23
CA ASP A 45 2.57 -11.49 10.05
C ASP A 45 2.19 -11.37 8.58
N TRP A 46 0.89 -11.44 8.28
CA TRP A 46 0.37 -11.38 6.93
C TRP A 46 -0.59 -10.20 6.77
N GLN A 47 -0.38 -9.40 5.73
CA GLN A 47 -1.12 -8.17 5.48
C GLN A 47 -1.76 -8.18 4.09
N TYR A 48 -3.03 -7.80 4.02
CA TYR A 48 -3.78 -7.67 2.78
C TYR A 48 -4.56 -6.36 2.74
N LYS A 49 -4.55 -5.71 1.58
CA LYS A 49 -5.39 -4.56 1.24
C LYS A 49 -5.89 -4.73 -0.19
N SER A 50 -7.21 -4.70 -0.38
CA SER A 50 -7.80 -4.63 -1.71
C SER A 50 -7.34 -3.38 -2.45
N ARG A 51 -7.41 -3.39 -3.78
CA ARG A 51 -7.11 -2.23 -4.62
C ARG A 51 -7.78 -0.94 -4.12
N TYR A 52 -7.02 0.14 -4.12
CA TYR A 52 -7.44 1.48 -3.73
C TYR A 52 -6.70 2.55 -4.55
N GLN A 53 -7.24 3.77 -4.57
CA GLN A 53 -6.60 4.89 -5.25
C GLN A 53 -5.61 5.58 -4.32
N LEU A 54 -4.48 6.02 -4.84
CA LEU A 54 -3.46 6.81 -4.13
C LEU A 54 -3.83 8.29 -4.13
N GLU A 55 -4.58 8.73 -5.16
CA GLU A 55 -5.05 10.08 -5.38
C GLU A 55 -6.58 10.18 -5.48
N LEU A 56 -7.10 11.40 -5.51
CA LEU A 56 -8.51 11.70 -5.71
C LEU A 56 -8.89 11.67 -7.20
N ASN A 57 -8.58 10.58 -7.88
CA ASN A 57 -8.94 10.30 -9.26
C ASN A 57 -9.01 8.78 -9.49
N ASP A 58 -9.59 8.34 -10.61
CA ASP A 58 -9.75 6.91 -10.92
C ASP A 58 -8.68 6.37 -11.90
N ASP A 59 -7.55 7.07 -12.05
CA ASP A 59 -6.49 6.65 -12.96
C ASP A 59 -5.79 5.38 -12.44
N PRO A 60 -5.75 4.28 -13.21
CA PRO A 60 -5.06 3.06 -12.81
C PRO A 60 -3.58 3.25 -12.45
N ALA A 61 -2.92 4.26 -13.04
CA ALA A 61 -1.52 4.60 -12.75
C ALA A 61 -1.30 5.06 -11.30
N PHE A 62 -2.36 5.53 -10.64
CA PHE A 62 -2.35 5.93 -9.23
C PHE A 62 -3.14 4.96 -8.36
N SER A 63 -3.20 3.68 -8.73
CA SER A 63 -3.78 2.64 -7.87
C SER A 63 -2.71 1.87 -7.11
N SER A 64 -3.08 1.36 -5.94
CA SER A 64 -2.23 0.50 -5.11
C SER A 64 -3.02 -0.65 -4.52
N GLU A 65 -2.32 -1.70 -4.13
CA GLU A 65 -2.87 -2.84 -3.39
C GLU A 65 -1.77 -3.49 -2.54
N THR A 66 -2.15 -4.26 -1.53
CA THR A 66 -1.24 -5.11 -0.76
C THR A 66 -1.72 -6.55 -0.92
N PRO A 67 -1.22 -7.31 -1.91
CA PRO A 67 -1.77 -8.61 -2.28
C PRO A 67 -1.18 -9.73 -1.42
N GLY A 68 -1.26 -9.60 -0.09
CA GLY A 68 -0.77 -10.61 0.84
C GLY A 68 0.74 -10.58 1.03
N VAL A 69 1.23 -9.59 1.77
CA VAL A 69 2.65 -9.49 2.16
C VAL A 69 2.85 -10.29 3.45
N LEU A 70 3.78 -11.25 3.43
CA LEU A 70 4.14 -12.06 4.59
C LEU A 70 5.48 -11.60 5.17
N ASN A 71 5.52 -11.40 6.48
CA ASN A 71 6.73 -11.17 7.27
C ASN A 71 6.87 -12.30 8.29
N GLY A 72 8.09 -12.56 8.74
CA GLY A 72 8.29 -13.59 9.76
C GLY A 72 9.65 -13.56 10.45
N SER A 73 9.72 -14.28 11.56
CA SER A 73 10.95 -14.45 12.32
C SER A 73 10.97 -15.79 13.07
N ILE A 74 12.17 -16.28 13.32
CA ILE A 74 12.46 -17.43 14.18
C ILE A 74 13.44 -16.97 15.25
N SER A 75 13.08 -17.16 16.51
CA SER A 75 13.95 -16.87 17.64
C SER A 75 14.25 -18.13 18.42
N TYR A 76 15.50 -18.32 18.82
CA TYR A 76 15.93 -19.37 19.74
C TYR A 76 16.50 -18.74 21.00
N ARG A 77 16.04 -19.21 22.15
CA ARG A 77 16.49 -18.84 23.49
C ARG A 77 17.22 -20.01 24.13
N THR A 78 18.43 -19.78 24.63
CA THR A 78 19.23 -20.81 25.31
C THR A 78 18.63 -21.19 26.67
N PRO A 79 18.93 -22.39 27.21
CA PRO A 79 18.46 -22.77 28.53
C PRO A 79 18.81 -21.78 29.63
N GLY A 80 17.83 -21.46 30.48
CA GLY A 80 17.96 -20.45 31.53
C GLY A 80 18.05 -19.02 31.00
N ASP A 81 17.56 -18.77 29.78
CA ASP A 81 17.26 -17.47 29.17
C ASP A 81 18.45 -16.51 29.04
N LYS A 82 19.67 -17.03 29.04
CA LYS A 82 20.91 -16.21 29.02
C LYS A 82 21.17 -15.51 27.70
N TRP A 83 20.81 -16.14 26.58
CA TRP A 83 21.01 -15.62 25.23
C TRP A 83 19.81 -15.92 24.35
N GLN A 84 19.54 -15.01 23.41
CA GLN A 84 18.54 -15.19 22.36
C GLN A 84 19.13 -14.81 21.00
N PHE A 85 18.85 -15.63 20.00
CA PHE A 85 19.26 -15.41 18.62
C PHE A 85 18.01 -15.37 17.74
N THR A 86 17.86 -14.34 16.91
CA THR A 86 16.70 -14.19 16.03
C THR A 86 17.14 -13.99 14.59
N VAL A 87 16.50 -14.74 13.68
CA VAL A 87 16.57 -14.53 12.23
C VAL A 87 15.20 -14.05 11.77
N TRP A 88 15.17 -13.01 10.94
CA TRP A 88 13.91 -12.41 10.48
C TRP A 88 13.98 -12.02 9.01
N GLY A 89 12.81 -11.87 8.40
CA GLY A 89 12.67 -11.36 7.05
C GLY A 89 11.32 -10.68 6.85
N LYS A 90 11.30 -9.70 5.95
CA LYS A 90 10.10 -8.96 5.55
C LYS A 90 9.81 -9.24 4.08
N ASN A 91 8.54 -9.15 3.71
CA ASN A 91 8.08 -9.41 2.35
C ASN A 91 8.62 -10.74 1.79
N LEU A 92 8.48 -11.80 2.57
CA LEU A 92 8.89 -13.16 2.22
C LEU A 92 8.17 -13.69 0.96
N THR A 93 7.04 -13.08 0.59
CA THR A 93 6.29 -13.36 -0.63
C THR A 93 6.75 -12.56 -1.86
N ASN A 94 7.77 -11.71 -1.71
CA ASN A 94 8.38 -10.91 -2.77
C ASN A 94 7.35 -10.13 -3.61
N LYS A 95 6.51 -9.35 -2.93
CA LYS A 95 5.49 -8.51 -3.58
C LYS A 95 5.95 -7.08 -3.72
N ASP A 96 5.74 -6.50 -4.88
CA ASP A 96 5.87 -5.07 -5.09
C ASP A 96 4.58 -4.36 -4.66
N VAL A 97 4.73 -3.29 -3.89
CA VAL A 97 3.62 -2.47 -3.41
C VAL A 97 3.91 -1.03 -3.76
N VAL A 98 3.01 -0.42 -4.53
CA VAL A 98 3.09 1.01 -4.84
C VAL A 98 2.65 1.78 -3.60
N ILE A 99 3.60 2.33 -2.86
CA ILE A 99 3.30 3.06 -1.61
C ILE A 99 2.91 4.52 -1.84
N PHE A 100 3.20 5.04 -3.02
CA PHE A 100 3.02 6.46 -3.35
C PHE A 100 2.97 6.67 -4.86
N GLY A 101 2.20 7.67 -5.29
CA GLY A 101 2.09 8.12 -6.67
C GLY A 101 1.41 9.49 -6.67
N ASN A 102 1.83 10.38 -7.57
CA ASN A 102 1.19 11.70 -7.71
C ASN A 102 0.87 12.02 -9.16
N ASP A 103 -0.26 12.69 -9.35
CA ASP A 103 -0.64 13.27 -10.62
C ASP A 103 -0.03 14.67 -10.78
N PHE A 104 1.15 14.71 -11.41
CA PHE A 104 1.82 15.96 -11.77
C PHE A 104 1.45 16.49 -13.16
N ARG A 105 0.44 15.92 -13.83
CA ARG A 105 0.06 16.33 -15.19
C ARG A 105 -0.40 17.78 -15.25
N PHE A 106 -0.77 18.38 -14.13
CA PHE A 106 -1.06 19.81 -14.04
C PHE A 106 0.10 20.71 -14.50
N PHE A 107 1.37 20.28 -14.40
CA PHE A 107 2.50 21.06 -14.93
C PHE A 107 2.53 21.11 -16.47
N SER A 108 1.84 20.19 -17.14
CA SER A 108 1.79 20.14 -18.60
C SER A 108 0.69 21.02 -19.20
N TYR A 109 -0.20 21.59 -18.37
CA TYR A 109 -1.27 22.46 -18.85
C TYR A 109 -0.75 23.90 -19.00
N SER A 110 -1.01 24.50 -20.15
CA SER A 110 -0.93 25.95 -20.28
C SER A 110 -2.01 26.62 -19.42
N PHE A 111 -1.79 27.88 -19.04
CA PHE A 111 -2.79 28.67 -18.31
C PHE A 111 -4.14 28.74 -19.08
N GLY A 112 -4.10 28.71 -20.41
CA GLY A 112 -5.32 28.65 -21.23
C GLY A 112 -6.07 27.32 -21.08
N GLU A 113 -5.37 26.19 -20.98
CA GLU A 113 -6.00 24.86 -20.83
C GLU A 113 -6.55 24.63 -19.42
N ALA A 114 -5.86 25.12 -18.38
CA ALA A 114 -6.28 24.94 -16.99
C ALA A 114 -7.58 25.70 -16.63
N PHE A 115 -7.92 26.76 -17.38
CA PHE A 115 -9.09 27.60 -17.12
C PHE A 115 -10.12 27.61 -18.26
N ASN A 116 -9.94 26.79 -19.30
CA ASN A 116 -10.91 26.69 -20.39
C ASN A 116 -11.90 25.54 -20.15
N PRO A 117 -13.19 25.83 -19.91
CA PRO A 117 -14.20 24.81 -19.67
C PRO A 117 -14.51 23.91 -20.88
N GLU A 118 -14.04 24.27 -22.08
CA GLU A 118 -14.21 23.46 -23.30
C GLU A 118 -13.05 22.48 -23.56
N VAL A 119 -11.92 22.62 -22.85
CA VAL A 119 -10.78 21.71 -23.02
C VAL A 119 -11.05 20.42 -22.25
N ARG A 120 -11.36 19.36 -22.99
CA ARG A 120 -11.40 18.01 -22.44
C ARG A 120 -9.97 17.49 -22.36
N ILE A 121 -9.39 17.54 -21.16
CA ILE A 121 -8.06 17.00 -20.89
C ILE A 121 -8.09 15.50 -21.16
N SER A 122 -7.51 15.08 -22.28
CA SER A 122 -7.31 13.67 -22.60
C SER A 122 -6.07 13.19 -21.87
N ILE A 123 -6.27 12.33 -20.87
CA ILE A 123 -5.20 11.58 -20.23
C ILE A 123 -4.80 10.45 -21.19
N PRO A 124 -3.60 10.45 -21.80
CA PRO A 124 -3.11 9.25 -22.45
C PRO A 124 -2.90 8.20 -21.35
N ALA A 125 -3.52 7.03 -21.50
CA ALA A 125 -3.29 5.91 -20.60
C ALA A 125 -1.81 5.56 -20.60
N GLN A 126 -1.17 5.60 -19.43
CA GLN A 126 0.20 5.13 -19.31
C GLN A 126 0.19 3.60 -19.47
N PRO A 127 1.09 3.01 -20.29
CA PRO A 127 1.09 1.57 -20.50
C PRO A 127 1.28 0.84 -19.16
N PRO A 128 0.68 -0.36 -19.00
CA PRO A 128 0.86 -1.15 -17.79
C PRO A 128 2.35 -1.47 -17.61
N HIS A 129 2.86 -1.19 -16.42
CA HIS A 129 4.20 -1.62 -16.01
C HIS A 129 4.15 -3.14 -15.80
N GLY A 130 4.93 -3.86 -16.59
CA GLY A 130 5.11 -5.32 -16.51
C GLY A 130 6.22 -5.72 -15.55
#